data_AF-A0A8S3CJK8-F1
#
_entry.id   AF-A0A8S3CJK8-F1
#
_cell.length_a   1.000
_cell.length_b   1.000
_cell.length_c   1.000
_cell.angle_alpha   90.00
_cell.angle_beta   90.00
_cell.angle_gamma   90.00
#
_symmetry.space_group_name_H-M   'P 1'
#
loop_
_entity.id
_entity.type
_entity.pdbx_description
1 polymer ?
#
loop_
_entity_poly.entity_id
_entity_poly.type
_entity_poly.pdbx_seq_one_letter_code
_entity_poly.pdbx_strand_id
1 'polypeptide(L)' 'DKTKSNRFGLLVATSGDTGCAVLDAFARLPGTPIVVLYPNTGVSTIQKAQMQTASNDVCVLGVDADFDF' A
#
# COMPACT_ATOMS: atom_id res chain seq x y z
N ASP A 1 -0.48 2.58 35.16
CA ASP A 1 -1.31 2.44 33.95
C ASP A 1 -0.53 1.74 32.86
N LYS A 2 -1.06 0.64 32.33
CA LYS A 2 -0.40 -0.18 31.31
C LYS A 2 -0.27 0.64 30.03
N THR A 3 0.98 0.93 29.67
CA THR A 3 1.49 1.37 28.36
C THR A 3 0.45 1.30 27.22
N LYS A 4 -0.10 2.45 26.82
CA LYS A 4 -0.86 2.56 25.57
C LYS A 4 0.01 2.03 24.44
N SER A 5 -0.36 0.89 23.86
CA SER A 5 0.23 0.41 22.61
C SER A 5 -0.27 1.34 21.51
N ASN A 6 0.57 2.29 21.07
CA ASN A 6 0.25 3.11 19.91
C ASN A 6 0.23 2.20 18.68
N ARG A 7 -0.95 2.00 18.11
CA ARG A 7 -1.09 1.38 16.79
C ARG A 7 -0.77 2.43 15.74
N PHE A 8 0.10 2.07 14.81
CA PHE A 8 0.44 2.91 13.66
C PHE A 8 0.03 2.15 12.39
N GLY A 9 -0.43 2.90 11.39
CA GLY A 9 -0.75 2.38 10.06
C GLY A 9 0.04 3.16 9.01
N LEU A 10 0.24 2.52 7.86
CA LEU A 10 0.97 3.11 6.74
C LEU A 10 0.00 3.43 5.61
N LEU A 11 -0.02 4.70 5.18
CA LEU A 11 -0.75 5.13 4.00
C LEU A 11 0.26 5.56 2.94
N VAL A 12 0.18 4.98 1.76
CA VAL A 12 1.10 5.24 0.64
C VAL A 12 0.29 5.61 -0.58
N ALA A 13 0.66 6.72 -1.23
CA ALA A 13 0.28 7.00 -2.59
C ALA A 13 1.47 6.69 -3.50
N THR A 14 1.24 5.99 -4.60
CA THR A 14 2.30 5.68 -5.58
C THR A 14 1.77 5.68 -7.02
N SER A 15 2.66 5.94 -7.97
CA SER A 15 2.43 5.73 -9.40
C SER A 15 2.95 4.38 -9.91
N GLY A 16 3.36 3.45 -9.03
CA GLY A 16 3.79 2.10 -9.40
C GLY A 16 4.73 1.46 -8.38
N ASP A 17 6.03 1.46 -8.69
CA ASP A 17 7.02 0.60 -8.01
C ASP A 17 7.17 0.86 -6.51
N THR A 18 6.98 2.10 -6.05
CA THR A 18 7.05 2.42 -4.61
C THR A 18 5.99 1.64 -3.83
N GLY A 19 4.82 1.42 -4.41
CA GLY A 19 3.78 0.56 -3.83
C GLY A 19 4.28 -0.86 -3.62
N CYS A 20 4.84 -1.49 -4.66
CA CYS A 20 5.40 -2.83 -4.55
C CYS A 20 6.50 -2.92 -3.50
N ALA A 21 7.43 -1.96 -3.48
CA ALA A 21 8.55 -1.95 -2.53
C ALA A 21 8.08 -1.81 -1.08
N VAL A 22 7.06 -0.98 -0.82
CA VAL A 22 6.46 -0.86 0.51
C VAL A 22 5.77 -2.16 0.91
N LEU A 23 5.01 -2.77 0.01
CA LEU A 23 4.32 -4.02 0.29
C LEU A 23 5.33 -5.12 0.64
N ASP A 24 6.41 -5.26 -0.12
CA ASP A 24 7.46 -6.24 0.16
C ASP A 24 8.18 -5.98 1.48
N ALA A 25 8.47 -4.70 1.80
CA ALA A 25 9.18 -4.34 3.02
C ALA A 25 8.33 -4.59 4.28
N PHE A 26 7.02 -4.38 4.20
CA PHE A 26 6.14 -4.44 5.36
C PHE A 26 5.25 -5.69 5.42
N ALA A 27 5.19 -6.53 4.38
CA ALA A 27 4.44 -7.80 4.33
C ALA A 27 4.80 -8.80 5.46
N ARG A 28 5.92 -8.57 6.16
CA ARG A 28 6.44 -9.42 7.25
C ARG A 28 6.20 -8.84 8.65
N LEU A 29 5.57 -7.66 8.75
CA LEU A 29 5.30 -6.98 10.03
C LEU A 29 3.82 -7.14 10.41
N PRO A 30 3.46 -8.21 11.15
CA PRO A 30 2.07 -8.45 11.53
C PRO A 30 1.51 -7.32 12.40
N GLY A 31 0.24 -6.97 12.17
CA GLY A 31 -0.44 -5.95 12.97
C GLY A 31 -0.15 -4.50 12.58
N THR A 32 0.49 -4.29 11.42
CA THR A 32 0.66 -2.96 10.81
C THR A 32 -0.27 -2.85 9.60
N PRO A 33 -1.43 -2.18 9.70
CA PRO A 33 -2.31 -2.00 8.56
C PRO A 33 -1.67 -1.09 7.51
N ILE A 34 -1.73 -1.49 6.25
CA ILE A 34 -1.16 -0.76 5.11
C ILE A 34 -2.26 -0.46 4.10
N VAL A 35 -2.31 0.78 3.63
CA VAL A 35 -3.16 1.21 2.53
C VAL A 35 -2.28 1.77 1.42
N VAL A 36 -2.42 1.24 0.20
CA VAL A 36 -1.74 1.72 -1.00
C VAL A 36 -2.76 2.29 -1.98
N LEU A 37 -2.61 3.56 -2.32
CA LEU A 37 -3.38 4.27 -3.33
C LEU A 37 -2.53 4.38 -4.61
N TYR A 38 -3.11 4.05 -5.76
CA TYR A 38 -2.46 4.24 -7.05
C TYR A 38 -3.47 4.73 -8.09
N PRO A 39 -3.06 5.53 -9.09
CA PRO A 39 -3.97 5.98 -10.14
C PRO A 39 -4.38 4.80 -11.03
N ASN A 40 -5.66 4.71 -11.38
CA ASN A 40 -6.15 3.64 -12.25
C ASN A 40 -5.53 3.69 -13.64
N THR A 41 -5.09 4.86 -14.09
CA THR A 41 -4.35 5.08 -15.33
C THR A 41 -2.87 5.35 -15.03
N GLY A 42 -1.98 5.05 -15.98
CA GLY A 42 -0.54 5.35 -15.86
C GLY A 42 0.30 4.31 -15.11
N VAL A 43 -0.32 3.34 -14.42
CA VAL A 43 0.38 2.20 -13.79
C VAL A 43 0.29 0.96 -14.69
N SER A 44 1.40 0.24 -14.86
CA SER A 44 1.42 -0.97 -15.69
C SER A 44 0.63 -2.12 -15.08
N THR A 45 0.12 -3.02 -15.92
CA THR A 45 -0.62 -4.21 -15.47
C THR A 45 0.20 -5.10 -14.53
N ILE A 46 1.52 -5.20 -14.76
CA ILE A 46 2.42 -6.00 -13.92
C ILE A 46 2.54 -5.39 -12.53
N GLN A 47 2.75 -4.07 -12.44
CA GLN A 47 2.83 -3.36 -11.15
C GLN A 47 1.52 -3.48 -10.38
N LYS A 48 0.37 -3.32 -11.05
CA LYS A 48 -0.95 -3.52 -10.43
C LYS A 48 -1.10 -4.94 -9.88
N ALA A 49 -0.74 -5.95 -10.68
CA ALA A 49 -0.82 -7.34 -10.25
C ALA A 49 0.07 -7.61 -9.03
N GLN A 50 1.31 -7.12 -9.03
CA GLN A 50 2.22 -7.24 -7.90
C GLN A 50 1.64 -6.63 -6.62
N MET A 51 1.08 -5.43 -6.71
CA MET A 51 0.43 -4.79 -5.55
C MET A 51 -0.80 -5.58 -5.06
N GLN A 52 -1.64 -6.07 -5.97
CA GLN A 52 -2.87 -6.80 -5.63
C GLN A 52 -2.62 -8.19 -5.02
N THR A 53 -1.45 -8.79 -5.27
CA THR A 53 -1.08 -10.10 -4.71
C THR A 53 -0.52 -10.05 -3.28
N ALA A 54 -0.41 -8.86 -2.68
CA ALA A 54 0.15 -8.69 -1.34
C ALA A 54 -0.72 -9.30 -0.21
N SER A 55 -0.07 -9.60 0.92
CA SER A 55 -0.58 -10.47 1.99
C SER A 55 -1.59 -9.82 2.95
N ASN A 56 -1.87 -10.49 4.07
CA ASN A 56 -2.75 -10.03 5.13
C ASN A 56 -2.33 -8.65 5.68
N ASP A 57 -3.31 -7.86 6.13
CA ASP A 57 -3.16 -6.48 6.64
C ASP A 57 -2.85 -5.40 5.57
N VAL A 58 -2.95 -5.74 4.27
CA VAL A 58 -2.81 -4.81 3.15
C VAL A 58 -4.15 -4.51 2.47
N CYS A 59 -4.38 -3.23 2.17
CA CYS A 59 -5.45 -2.77 1.29
C CYS A 59 -4.85 -1.99 0.12
N VAL A 60 -5.15 -2.40 -1.12
CA VAL A 60 -4.68 -1.70 -2.33
C VAL A 60 -5.89 -1.17 -3.09
N LEU A 61 -5.90 0.15 -3.33
CA LEU A 61 -7.01 0.88 -3.93
C LEU A 61 -6.54 1.61 -5.19
N GLY A 62 -7.21 1.29 -6.30
CA GLY A 62 -7.09 2.06 -7.53
C GLY A 62 -8.00 3.28 -7.46
N VAL A 63 -7.46 4.46 -7.78
CA VAL A 63 -8.16 5.74 -7.71
C VAL A 63 -8.32 6.30 -9.12
N ASP A 64 -9.53 6.71 -9.49
CA ASP A 64 -9.82 7.39 -10.75
C ASP A 64 -9.41 8.87 -10.68
N ALA A 65 -8.10 9.10 -10.56
CA ALA A 65 -7.46 10.42 -10.56
C ALA A 65 -6.02 10.31 -11.07
N ASP A 66 -5.40 11.45 -11.37
CA ASP A 66 -3.95 11.53 -11.59
C ASP A 66 -3.20 11.47 -10.26
N PHE A 67 -1.90 11.14 -10.31
CA PHE A 67 -1.08 11.02 -9.10
C PHE A 67 -0.74 12.38 -8.46
N ASP A 68 -0.37 13.37 -9.28
CA ASP A 68 0.15 14.67 -8.81
C ASP A 68 -0.78 15.87 -9.09
N PHE A 69 -1.68 15.77 -10.08
CA PHE A 69 -2.39 16.92 -10.67
C PHE A 69 -3.91 16.90 -10.44
#